data_AF-A0A661H409-F1
#
_entry.id   AF-A0A661H409-F1
#
_cell.length_a   1.000
_cell.length_b   1.000
_cell.length_c   1.000
_cell.angle_alpha   90.00
_cell.angle_beta   90.00
_cell.angle_gamma   90.00
#
_symmetry.space_group_name_H-M   'P 1'
#
loop_
_entity.id
_entity.type
_entity.pdbx_description
1 polymer ?
#
loop_
_entity_poly.entity_id
_entity_poly.type
_entity_poly.pdbx_seq_one_letter_code
_entity_poly.pdbx_strand_id
1 'polypeptide(L)'
;MLRVLVLLVLLVANTTWGQAADSTVTGVELGAAVKNISEGLPVDDPQRESLLKSYSDTRAALLRIKQHEQARDNFVQARANAAVQTQSIQEELSGSRAAPEQDDKAVASASLQELEQMIQVDKAELDARGGQLADIRADIDAMPGRPAEIRQRVTELVGLSTELESQLGLMNKKLEAGSEDEARAWLVQAQLASAAMEKTALDEELLSQPMRLDLLKAQLDQTRYDTAVLKKRIQTEEKRAGELRQGKAVQARAKAERVLAQTEGKHELVQQLADRNAELTASFVKLGDAIKDIHERESFARNRADQLETDLKSIERKLHIVGMTAVVGEILREQQAQLPGHRESQKAISAIADDITTSSMRQVELEDERRQLRNESKYIAQLVQGLDAPTVALISDDLAELLDNRR
;
A
#
# COMPACT_ATOMS: atom_id res chain seq x y z
N MET A 1 0.23 41.09 -67.57
CA MET A 1 -1.15 40.60 -67.78
C MET A 1 -1.47 39.63 -66.64
N LEU A 2 -2.47 39.97 -65.80
CA LEU A 2 -3.14 39.19 -64.72
C LEU A 2 -2.23 38.34 -63.77
N ARG A 3 -2.00 38.62 -62.47
CA ARG A 3 -2.88 38.81 -61.29
C ARG A 3 -3.98 37.74 -61.11
N VAL A 4 -3.69 36.66 -60.38
CA VAL A 4 -4.58 35.88 -59.48
C VAL A 4 -3.68 35.19 -58.43
N LEU A 5 -3.46 35.71 -57.23
CA LEU A 5 -4.28 35.78 -56.01
C LEU A 5 -4.25 34.49 -55.16
N VAL A 6 -3.42 34.58 -54.12
CA VAL A 6 -3.37 33.76 -52.90
C VAL A 6 -4.71 33.86 -52.17
N LEU A 7 -5.32 32.74 -51.76
CA LEU A 7 -6.11 32.72 -50.53
C LEU A 7 -6.28 31.31 -49.95
N LEU A 8 -5.80 31.23 -48.72
CA LEU A 8 -5.82 30.16 -47.75
C LEU A 8 -7.14 30.28 -46.98
N VAL A 9 -7.98 29.23 -46.98
CA VAL A 9 -9.11 29.14 -46.05
C VAL A 9 -9.11 27.74 -45.45
N LEU A 10 -8.57 27.68 -44.23
CA LEU A 10 -8.75 26.62 -43.26
C LEU A 10 -10.25 26.42 -42.98
N LEU A 11 -10.76 25.26 -43.35
CA LEU A 11 -12.08 24.79 -42.98
C LEU A 11 -12.04 24.33 -41.51
N VAL A 12 -12.07 25.27 -40.57
CA VAL A 12 -12.38 24.96 -39.16
C VAL A 12 -13.88 24.72 -39.10
N ALA A 13 -14.26 23.44 -39.04
CA ALA A 13 -15.60 23.04 -38.63
C ALA A 13 -15.79 23.43 -37.16
N ASN A 14 -16.20 24.67 -36.92
CA ASN A 14 -16.80 25.09 -35.65
C ASN A 14 -18.13 24.35 -35.53
N THR A 15 -18.08 23.14 -34.98
CA THR A 15 -19.26 22.53 -34.36
C THR A 15 -19.56 23.37 -33.13
N THR A 16 -20.63 24.16 -33.23
CA THR A 16 -21.17 25.04 -32.19
C THR A 16 -21.78 24.21 -31.07
N TRP A 17 -20.94 23.59 -30.25
CA TRP A 17 -21.29 23.08 -28.92
C TRP A 17 -20.61 23.99 -27.90
N GLY A 18 -21.33 24.99 -27.42
CA GLY A 18 -20.76 25.96 -26.48
C GLY A 18 -21.48 27.30 -26.41
N GLN A 19 -22.80 27.30 -26.39
CA GLN A 19 -23.56 28.38 -25.73
C GLN A 19 -24.68 27.73 -24.92
N ALA A 20 -24.32 27.24 -23.75
CA ALA A 20 -25.26 27.17 -22.64
C ALA A 20 -24.94 28.37 -21.73
N ALA A 21 -26.01 29.03 -21.26
CA ALA A 21 -26.06 30.07 -20.24
C ALA A 21 -25.88 31.55 -20.70
N ASP A 22 -27.01 32.15 -21.07
CA ASP A 22 -27.34 33.55 -20.71
C ASP A 22 -28.69 33.64 -19.96
N SER A 23 -29.21 32.50 -19.45
CA SER A 23 -30.58 32.40 -18.91
C SER A 23 -30.68 31.87 -17.47
N THR A 24 -29.57 31.62 -16.78
CA THR A 24 -29.58 31.12 -15.40
C THR A 24 -29.15 32.23 -14.44
N VAL A 25 -29.94 32.43 -13.38
CA VAL A 25 -29.65 33.45 -12.36
C VAL A 25 -28.26 33.25 -11.75
N THR A 26 -27.51 34.33 -11.61
CA THR A 26 -26.20 34.32 -10.98
C THR A 26 -26.32 34.37 -9.45
N GLY A 27 -25.26 33.92 -8.76
CA GLY A 27 -25.22 34.02 -7.29
C GLY A 27 -25.29 35.47 -6.76
N VAL A 28 -24.88 36.45 -7.57
CA VAL A 28 -24.96 37.89 -7.23
C VAL A 28 -26.40 38.39 -7.33
N GLU A 29 -27.10 38.06 -8.41
CA GLU A 29 -28.51 38.41 -8.61
C GLU A 29 -29.41 37.75 -7.56
N LEU A 30 -29.15 36.47 -7.25
CA LEU A 30 -29.85 35.75 -6.19
C LEU A 30 -29.60 36.38 -4.81
N GLY A 31 -28.37 36.81 -4.53
CA GLY A 31 -28.04 37.51 -3.29
C GLY A 31 -28.75 38.85 -3.15
N ALA A 32 -28.87 39.61 -4.26
CA ALA A 32 -29.62 40.86 -4.30
C ALA A 32 -31.13 40.62 -4.08
N ALA A 33 -31.71 39.59 -4.71
CA ALA A 33 -33.11 39.23 -4.53
C ALA A 33 -33.43 38.81 -3.09
N VAL A 34 -32.57 37.99 -2.47
CA VAL A 34 -32.69 37.60 -1.05
C VAL A 34 -32.66 38.84 -0.15
N LYS A 35 -31.74 39.77 -0.39
CA LYS A 35 -31.64 41.02 0.37
C LYS A 35 -32.92 41.84 0.24
N ASN A 36 -33.38 42.07 -0.99
CA ASN A 36 -34.58 42.85 -1.29
C ASN A 36 -35.83 42.27 -0.60
N ILE A 37 -36.02 40.95 -0.62
CA ILE A 37 -37.14 40.29 0.07
C ILE A 37 -37.00 40.34 1.59
N SER A 38 -35.78 40.18 2.12
CA SER A 38 -35.53 40.23 3.56
C SER A 38 -35.74 41.61 4.19
N GLU A 39 -35.47 42.68 3.43
CA GLU A 39 -35.63 44.07 3.84
C GLU A 39 -37.02 44.63 3.49
N GLY A 40 -37.64 44.12 2.42
CA GLY A 40 -38.91 44.63 1.88
C GLY A 40 -40.18 44.00 2.46
N LEU A 41 -40.12 42.78 3.01
CA LEU A 41 -41.28 42.09 3.60
C LEU A 41 -41.13 41.87 5.11
N PRO A 42 -42.22 41.94 5.91
CA PRO A 42 -42.20 41.64 7.33
C PRO A 42 -41.68 40.23 7.64
N VAL A 43 -41.12 40.03 8.84
CA VAL A 43 -40.52 38.74 9.24
C VAL A 43 -41.56 37.61 9.29
N ASP A 44 -42.78 37.91 9.70
CA ASP A 44 -43.88 36.92 9.85
C ASP A 44 -44.72 36.78 8.56
N ASP A 45 -44.26 37.34 7.44
CA ASP A 45 -44.97 37.24 6.16
C ASP A 45 -44.76 35.85 5.51
N PRO A 46 -45.83 35.07 5.26
CA PRO A 46 -45.71 33.75 4.66
C PRO A 46 -45.11 33.77 3.25
N GLN A 47 -45.30 34.87 2.49
CA GLN A 47 -44.70 35.04 1.17
C GLN A 47 -43.18 35.23 1.27
N ARG A 48 -42.70 35.92 2.31
CA ARG A 48 -41.27 36.05 2.59
C ARG A 48 -40.64 34.68 2.85
N GLU A 49 -41.28 33.85 3.67
CA GLU A 49 -40.80 32.49 3.95
C GLU A 49 -40.71 31.63 2.69
N SER A 50 -41.78 31.64 1.87
CA SER A 50 -41.86 30.94 0.59
C SER A 50 -40.72 31.32 -0.38
N LEU A 51 -40.53 32.63 -0.60
CA LEU A 51 -39.50 33.17 -1.50
C LEU A 51 -38.09 32.87 -1.02
N LEU A 52 -37.80 33.06 0.28
CA LEU A 52 -36.48 32.77 0.84
C LEU A 52 -36.14 31.27 0.75
N LYS A 53 -37.13 30.40 0.93
CA LYS A 53 -36.94 28.97 0.73
C LYS A 53 -36.61 28.65 -0.74
N SER A 54 -37.39 29.19 -1.69
CA SER A 54 -37.13 29.00 -3.13
C SER A 54 -35.73 29.49 -3.51
N TYR A 55 -35.32 30.66 -3.03
CA TYR A 55 -33.98 31.18 -3.29
C TYR A 55 -32.87 30.35 -2.63
N SER A 56 -33.10 29.79 -1.44
CA SER A 56 -32.18 28.85 -0.81
C SER A 56 -32.00 27.59 -1.67
N ASP A 57 -33.10 27.02 -2.18
CA ASP A 57 -33.07 25.85 -3.06
C ASP A 57 -32.38 26.16 -4.39
N THR A 58 -32.60 27.35 -4.95
CA THR A 58 -31.89 27.83 -6.15
C THR A 58 -30.39 27.92 -5.88
N ARG A 59 -29.98 28.45 -4.72
CA ARG A 59 -28.57 28.54 -4.33
C ARG A 59 -27.94 27.15 -4.21
N ALA A 60 -28.66 26.19 -3.67
CA ALA A 60 -28.20 24.80 -3.58
C ALA A 60 -28.00 24.17 -4.97
N ALA A 61 -28.90 24.43 -5.92
CA ALA A 61 -28.75 24.01 -7.31
C ALA A 61 -27.53 24.65 -7.98
N LEU A 62 -27.32 25.96 -7.79
CA LEU A 62 -26.11 26.65 -8.30
C LEU A 62 -24.81 26.08 -7.71
N LEU A 63 -24.82 25.66 -6.44
CA LEU A 63 -23.66 24.99 -5.83
C LEU A 63 -23.39 23.62 -6.47
N ARG A 64 -24.44 22.84 -6.75
CA ARG A 64 -24.33 21.55 -7.44
C ARG A 64 -23.74 21.70 -8.84
N ILE A 65 -24.14 22.73 -9.59
CA ILE A 65 -23.52 23.04 -10.90
C ILE A 65 -22.00 23.12 -10.78
N LYS A 66 -21.48 23.88 -9.81
CA LYS A 66 -20.04 24.01 -9.57
C LYS A 66 -19.37 22.71 -9.16
N GLN A 67 -20.05 21.89 -8.35
CA GLN A 67 -19.54 20.57 -7.96
C GLN A 67 -19.44 19.63 -9.16
N HIS A 68 -20.45 19.60 -10.03
CA HIS A 68 -20.43 18.80 -11.25
C HIS A 68 -19.40 19.32 -12.25
N GLU A 69 -19.24 20.64 -12.36
CA GLU A 69 -18.19 21.24 -13.18
C GLU A 69 -16.78 20.83 -12.71
N GLN A 70 -16.53 20.89 -11.39
CA GLN A 70 -15.27 20.40 -10.82
C GLN A 70 -15.08 18.90 -11.08
N ALA A 71 -16.14 18.09 -10.95
CA ALA A 71 -16.07 16.66 -11.22
C ALA A 71 -15.72 16.37 -12.69
N ARG A 72 -16.37 17.08 -13.63
CA ARG A 72 -16.05 17.04 -15.07
C ARG A 72 -14.57 17.32 -15.29
N ASP A 73 -14.06 18.43 -14.74
CA ASP A 73 -12.67 18.83 -14.95
C ASP A 73 -11.68 17.83 -14.36
N ASN A 74 -12.00 17.25 -13.20
CA ASN A 74 -11.22 16.18 -12.61
C ASN A 74 -11.15 14.94 -13.54
N PHE A 75 -12.26 14.55 -14.17
CA PHE A 75 -12.27 13.40 -15.09
C PHE A 75 -11.55 13.70 -16.41
N VAL A 76 -11.65 14.93 -16.92
CA VAL A 76 -10.88 15.39 -18.08
C VAL A 76 -9.37 15.30 -17.79
N GLN A 77 -8.94 15.81 -16.63
CA GLN A 77 -7.54 15.73 -16.20
C GLN A 77 -7.09 14.29 -15.95
N ALA A 78 -7.90 13.50 -15.26
CA ALA A 78 -7.60 12.09 -14.98
C ALA A 78 -7.41 11.31 -16.30
N ARG A 79 -8.25 11.56 -17.29
CA ARG A 79 -8.13 10.96 -18.62
C ARG A 79 -6.81 11.32 -19.31
N ALA A 80 -6.46 12.60 -19.32
CA ALA A 80 -5.23 13.06 -19.97
C ALA A 80 -3.97 12.52 -19.27
N ASN A 81 -3.95 12.58 -17.94
CA ASN A 81 -2.82 12.14 -17.12
C ASN A 81 -2.65 10.62 -17.15
N ALA A 82 -3.75 9.87 -17.14
CA ALA A 82 -3.69 8.41 -17.11
C ALA A 82 -2.98 7.83 -18.33
N ALA A 83 -3.21 8.35 -19.53
CA ALA A 83 -2.53 7.91 -20.74
C ALA A 83 -1.01 8.14 -20.66
N VAL A 84 -0.59 9.33 -20.25
CA VAL A 84 0.83 9.70 -20.12
C VAL A 84 1.54 8.85 -19.06
N GLN A 85 0.91 8.69 -17.89
CA GLN A 85 1.46 7.89 -16.80
C GLN A 85 1.55 6.41 -17.17
N THR A 86 0.54 5.87 -17.85
CA THR A 86 0.54 4.48 -18.33
C THR A 86 1.74 4.23 -19.24
N GLN A 87 1.98 5.14 -20.20
CA GLN A 87 3.12 5.04 -21.10
C GLN A 87 4.45 5.13 -20.36
N SER A 88 4.62 6.10 -19.44
CA SER A 88 5.83 6.23 -18.62
C SER A 88 6.14 4.95 -17.85
N ILE A 89 5.13 4.38 -17.19
CA ILE A 89 5.28 3.13 -16.42
C ILE A 89 5.68 1.97 -17.34
N GLN A 90 5.07 1.85 -18.51
CA GLN A 90 5.39 0.79 -19.45
C GLN A 90 6.82 0.92 -20.00
N GLU A 91 7.26 2.13 -20.31
CA GLU A 91 8.62 2.42 -20.77
C GLU A 91 9.64 2.09 -19.67
N GLU A 92 9.42 2.56 -18.44
CA GLU A 92 10.26 2.24 -17.27
C GLU A 92 10.34 0.74 -17.02
N LEU A 93 9.20 0.04 -17.02
CA LEU A 93 9.15 -1.41 -16.84
C LEU A 93 9.92 -2.15 -17.94
N SER A 94 9.80 -1.70 -19.20
CA SER A 94 10.51 -2.30 -20.32
C SER A 94 12.03 -2.10 -20.18
N GLY A 95 12.47 -0.91 -19.76
CA GLY A 95 13.86 -0.59 -19.49
C GLY A 95 14.42 -1.43 -18.34
N SER A 96 13.71 -1.51 -17.22
CA SER A 96 14.13 -2.30 -16.04
C SER A 96 14.19 -3.81 -16.32
N ARG A 97 13.28 -4.34 -17.16
CA ARG A 97 13.32 -5.76 -17.57
C ARG A 97 14.44 -6.07 -18.55
N ALA A 98 14.85 -5.11 -19.36
CA ALA A 98 15.96 -5.27 -20.31
C ALA A 98 17.33 -5.03 -19.67
N ALA A 99 17.38 -4.32 -18.54
CA ALA A 99 18.60 -4.06 -17.82
C ALA A 99 19.21 -5.38 -17.28
N PRO A 100 20.53 -5.58 -17.41
CA PRO A 100 21.19 -6.72 -16.80
C PRO A 100 21.05 -6.63 -15.29
N GLU A 101 20.90 -7.79 -14.63
CA GLU A 101 20.91 -7.87 -13.18
C GLU A 101 22.24 -7.31 -12.67
N GLN A 102 22.15 -6.25 -11.86
CA GLN A 102 23.32 -5.66 -11.24
C GLN A 102 23.66 -6.46 -10.00
N ASP A 103 24.90 -6.92 -9.91
CA ASP A 103 25.44 -7.48 -8.68
C ASP A 103 25.40 -6.42 -7.59
N ASP A 104 24.67 -6.70 -6.50
CA ASP A 104 24.51 -5.77 -5.41
C ASP A 104 25.79 -5.73 -4.54
N LYS A 105 26.72 -4.87 -4.95
CA LYS A 105 27.99 -4.66 -4.25
C LYS A 105 27.78 -4.20 -2.80
N ALA A 106 26.68 -3.53 -2.50
CA ALA A 106 26.36 -3.12 -1.14
C ALA A 106 26.09 -4.36 -0.28
N VAL A 107 25.26 -5.28 -0.76
CA VAL A 107 24.99 -6.57 -0.08
C VAL A 107 26.27 -7.41 0.07
N ALA A 108 27.12 -7.46 -0.97
CA ALA A 108 28.35 -8.25 -0.93
C ALA A 108 29.35 -7.79 0.15
N SER A 109 29.43 -6.47 0.40
CA SER A 109 30.39 -5.85 1.33
C SER A 109 29.81 -5.53 2.71
N ALA A 110 28.49 -5.63 2.88
CA ALA A 110 27.82 -5.35 4.15
C ALA A 110 28.22 -6.34 5.27
N SER A 111 28.29 -5.80 6.49
CA SER A 111 28.41 -6.58 7.72
C SER A 111 27.10 -7.31 8.06
N LEU A 112 27.19 -8.29 8.97
CA LEU A 112 26.00 -9.04 9.40
C LEU A 112 24.90 -8.11 9.98
N GLN A 113 25.30 -7.12 10.78
CA GLN A 113 24.35 -6.19 11.41
C GLN A 113 23.67 -5.29 10.36
N GLU A 114 24.44 -4.81 9.38
CA GLU A 114 23.89 -4.01 8.27
C GLU A 114 22.91 -4.84 7.43
N LEU A 115 23.25 -6.10 7.12
CA LEU A 115 22.35 -7.00 6.40
C LEU A 115 21.06 -7.29 7.18
N GLU A 116 21.13 -7.51 8.48
CA GLU A 116 19.94 -7.72 9.32
C GLU A 116 19.03 -6.49 9.33
N GLN A 117 19.61 -5.29 9.35
CA GLN A 117 18.86 -4.04 9.24
C GLN A 117 18.24 -3.89 7.84
N MET A 118 19.00 -4.16 6.77
CA MET A 118 18.49 -4.10 5.38
C MET A 118 17.32 -5.06 5.19
N ILE A 119 17.44 -6.30 5.64
CA ILE A 119 16.37 -7.31 5.55
C ILE A 119 15.10 -6.84 6.28
N GLN A 120 15.23 -6.23 7.46
CA GLN A 120 14.06 -5.72 8.19
C GLN A 120 13.36 -4.59 7.42
N VAL A 121 14.11 -3.64 6.88
CA VAL A 121 13.57 -2.54 6.08
C VAL A 121 12.89 -3.07 4.82
N ASP A 122 13.56 -3.96 4.09
CA ASP A 122 13.06 -4.51 2.85
C ASP A 122 11.83 -5.42 3.08
N LYS A 123 11.74 -6.15 4.20
CA LYS A 123 10.52 -6.89 4.59
C LYS A 123 9.35 -5.95 4.89
N ALA A 124 9.57 -4.85 5.61
CA ALA A 124 8.52 -3.87 5.87
C ALA A 124 8.00 -3.20 4.59
N GLU A 125 8.92 -2.88 3.67
CA GLU A 125 8.58 -2.36 2.34
C GLU A 125 7.79 -3.40 1.51
N LEU A 126 8.15 -4.69 1.60
CA LEU A 126 7.43 -5.78 0.94
C LEU A 126 5.97 -5.87 1.42
N ASP A 127 5.74 -5.75 2.72
CA ASP A 127 4.40 -5.75 3.31
C ASP A 127 3.59 -4.53 2.85
N ALA A 128 4.20 -3.35 2.84
CA ALA A 128 3.56 -2.12 2.36
C ALA A 128 3.12 -2.24 0.89
N ARG A 129 3.97 -2.81 0.03
CA ARG A 129 3.64 -3.10 -1.38
C ARG A 129 2.55 -4.16 -1.52
N GLY A 130 2.51 -5.13 -0.60
CA GLY A 130 1.40 -6.09 -0.49
C GLY A 130 0.04 -5.41 -0.30
N GLY A 131 -0.02 -4.40 0.59
CA GLY A 131 -1.20 -3.56 0.78
C GLY A 131 -1.57 -2.76 -0.47
N GLN A 132 -0.60 -2.08 -1.09
CA GLN A 132 -0.81 -1.33 -2.33
C GLN A 132 -1.35 -2.22 -3.46
N LEU A 133 -0.85 -3.45 -3.59
CA LEU A 133 -1.37 -4.42 -4.57
C LEU A 133 -2.82 -4.80 -4.31
N ALA A 134 -3.23 -4.92 -3.04
CA ALA A 134 -4.61 -5.22 -2.69
C ALA A 134 -5.54 -4.04 -3.03
N ASP A 135 -5.12 -2.82 -2.72
CA ASP A 135 -5.90 -1.60 -3.01
C ASP A 135 -6.10 -1.42 -4.52
N ILE A 136 -5.03 -1.54 -5.32
CA ILE A 136 -5.12 -1.43 -6.80
C ILE A 136 -6.05 -2.51 -7.37
N ARG A 137 -6.02 -3.74 -6.84
CA ARG A 137 -6.92 -4.81 -7.29
C ARG A 137 -8.37 -4.48 -6.94
N ALA A 138 -8.64 -4.00 -5.74
CA ALA A 138 -9.98 -3.59 -5.32
C ALA A 138 -10.53 -2.47 -6.22
N ASP A 139 -9.69 -1.49 -6.57
CA ASP A 139 -10.07 -0.42 -7.50
C ASP A 139 -10.40 -0.95 -8.90
N ILE A 140 -9.60 -1.89 -9.42
CA ILE A 140 -9.86 -2.56 -10.71
C ILE A 140 -11.19 -3.34 -10.66
N ASP A 141 -11.44 -4.08 -9.59
CA ASP A 141 -12.65 -4.91 -9.42
C ASP A 141 -13.92 -4.07 -9.24
N ALA A 142 -13.80 -2.85 -8.73
CA ALA A 142 -14.92 -1.91 -8.59
C ALA A 142 -15.31 -1.22 -9.91
N MET A 143 -14.39 -1.10 -10.87
CA MET A 143 -14.64 -0.35 -12.12
C MET A 143 -15.79 -0.88 -13.01
N PRO A 144 -15.99 -2.20 -13.20
CA PRO A 144 -16.99 -2.72 -14.15
C PRO A 144 -18.44 -2.36 -13.83
N GLY A 145 -18.79 -2.14 -12.55
CA GLY A 145 -20.15 -1.79 -12.14
C GLY A 145 -20.54 -0.35 -12.50
N ARG A 146 -19.56 0.55 -12.52
CA ARG A 146 -19.78 1.99 -12.62
C ARG A 146 -20.47 2.45 -13.92
N PRO A 147 -20.15 1.93 -15.12
CA PRO A 147 -20.89 2.26 -16.34
C PRO A 147 -22.40 2.02 -16.27
N ALA A 148 -22.84 0.96 -15.57
CA ALA A 148 -24.26 0.65 -15.46
C ALA A 148 -24.97 1.69 -14.58
N GLU A 149 -24.37 2.07 -13.46
CA GLU A 149 -24.86 3.13 -12.58
C GLU A 149 -24.94 4.47 -13.30
N ILE A 150 -23.90 4.84 -14.07
CA ILE A 150 -23.88 6.07 -14.87
C ILE A 150 -25.04 6.07 -15.86
N ARG A 151 -25.25 4.97 -16.61
CA ARG A 151 -26.36 4.88 -17.58
C ARG A 151 -27.74 5.01 -16.93
N GLN A 152 -27.92 4.39 -15.76
CA GLN A 152 -29.15 4.53 -14.99
C GLN A 152 -29.35 5.99 -14.58
N ARG A 153 -28.33 6.62 -14.01
CA ARG A 153 -28.40 8.02 -13.57
C ARG A 153 -28.66 8.99 -14.71
N VAL A 154 -28.02 8.80 -15.86
CA VAL A 154 -28.29 9.60 -17.07
C VAL A 154 -29.74 9.48 -17.50
N THR A 155 -30.34 8.30 -17.41
CA THR A 155 -31.77 8.09 -17.73
C THR A 155 -32.68 8.85 -16.77
N GLU A 156 -32.38 8.81 -15.46
CA GLU A 156 -33.10 9.58 -14.44
C GLU A 156 -32.99 11.09 -14.70
N LEU A 157 -31.81 11.59 -15.04
CA LEU A 157 -31.57 13.00 -15.35
C LEU A 157 -32.33 13.45 -16.60
N VAL A 158 -32.41 12.61 -17.64
CA VAL A 158 -33.22 12.92 -18.83
C VAL A 158 -34.70 13.06 -18.47
N GLY A 159 -35.24 12.14 -17.66
CA GLY A 159 -36.62 12.22 -17.17
C GLY A 159 -36.88 13.48 -16.34
N LEU A 160 -35.96 13.80 -15.42
CA LEU A 160 -36.03 15.01 -14.60
C LEU A 160 -36.01 16.28 -15.47
N SER A 161 -35.11 16.35 -16.45
CA SER A 161 -35.02 17.51 -17.33
C SER A 161 -36.29 17.72 -18.16
N THR A 162 -36.89 16.64 -18.69
CA THR A 162 -38.17 16.73 -19.42
C THR A 162 -39.30 17.27 -18.53
N GLU A 163 -39.38 16.82 -17.28
CA GLU A 163 -40.37 17.31 -16.31
C GLU A 163 -40.15 18.79 -15.98
N LEU A 164 -38.91 19.19 -15.71
CA LEU A 164 -38.56 20.58 -15.41
C LEU A 164 -38.78 21.52 -16.61
N GLU A 165 -38.49 21.07 -17.84
CA GLU A 165 -38.78 21.82 -19.07
C GLU A 165 -40.29 22.01 -19.27
N SER A 166 -41.10 20.97 -19.01
CA SER A 166 -42.56 21.07 -19.02
C SER A 166 -43.06 22.09 -17.99
N GLN A 167 -42.55 22.03 -16.76
CA GLN A 167 -42.89 23.01 -15.72
C GLN A 167 -42.55 24.43 -16.13
N LEU A 168 -41.35 24.66 -16.70
CA LEU A 168 -40.95 25.97 -17.19
C LEU A 168 -41.85 26.46 -18.34
N GLY A 169 -42.27 25.56 -19.23
CA GLY A 169 -43.17 25.87 -20.34
C GLY A 169 -44.59 26.27 -19.91
N LEU A 170 -45.03 25.85 -18.73
CA LEU A 170 -46.32 26.22 -18.13
C LEU A 170 -46.29 27.57 -17.38
N MET A 171 -45.10 28.13 -17.15
CA MET A 171 -44.96 29.41 -16.42
C MET A 171 -45.35 30.62 -17.26
N ASN A 172 -45.77 31.70 -16.58
CA ASN A 172 -46.10 32.95 -17.25
C ASN A 172 -44.85 33.57 -17.91
N LYS A 173 -44.99 34.01 -19.17
CA LYS A 173 -43.89 34.64 -19.93
C LYS A 173 -43.52 36.03 -19.42
N LYS A 174 -44.40 36.67 -18.66
CA LYS A 174 -44.14 37.96 -18.04
C LYS A 174 -44.02 37.78 -16.53
N LEU A 175 -42.79 37.60 -16.07
CA LEU A 175 -42.44 37.44 -14.66
C LEU A 175 -42.20 38.82 -14.05
N GLU A 176 -42.91 39.14 -12.96
CA GLU A 176 -42.68 40.35 -12.19
C GLU A 176 -41.48 40.13 -11.24
N ALA A 177 -40.61 41.13 -11.12
CA ALA A 177 -39.42 41.03 -10.28
C ALA A 177 -39.78 40.89 -8.80
N GLY A 178 -39.15 39.94 -8.11
CA GLY A 178 -39.45 39.59 -6.71
C GLY A 178 -40.71 38.75 -6.51
N SER A 179 -41.33 38.25 -7.59
CA SER A 179 -42.52 37.41 -7.50
C SER A 179 -42.19 35.93 -7.23
N GLU A 180 -43.19 35.18 -6.73
CA GLU A 180 -43.06 33.73 -6.56
C GLU A 180 -42.87 33.00 -7.90
N ASP A 181 -43.45 33.50 -8.98
CA ASP A 181 -43.29 32.92 -10.32
C ASP A 181 -41.84 33.12 -10.83
N GLU A 182 -41.21 34.26 -10.55
CA GLU A 182 -39.80 34.48 -10.86
C GLU A 182 -38.89 33.56 -10.04
N ALA A 183 -39.11 33.47 -8.73
CA ALA A 183 -38.33 32.60 -7.86
C ALA A 183 -38.43 31.12 -8.27
N ARG A 184 -39.62 30.69 -8.71
CA ARG A 184 -39.85 29.34 -9.23
C ARG A 184 -39.18 29.13 -10.58
N ALA A 185 -39.24 30.10 -11.49
CA ALA A 185 -38.56 30.03 -12.78
C ALA A 185 -37.04 29.91 -12.60
N TRP A 186 -36.46 30.72 -11.71
CA TRP A 186 -35.03 30.65 -11.36
C TRP A 186 -34.63 29.30 -10.78
N LEU A 187 -35.45 28.74 -9.88
CA LEU A 187 -35.19 27.42 -9.31
C LEU A 187 -35.19 26.34 -10.40
N VAL A 188 -36.20 26.30 -11.25
CA VAL A 188 -36.32 25.31 -12.33
C VAL A 188 -35.17 25.45 -13.33
N GLN A 189 -34.80 26.67 -13.72
CA GLN A 189 -33.66 26.93 -14.60
C GLN A 189 -32.33 26.48 -13.97
N ALA A 190 -32.11 26.76 -12.69
CA ALA A 190 -30.91 26.32 -11.98
C ALA A 190 -30.85 24.79 -11.84
N GLN A 191 -31.99 24.14 -11.61
CA GLN A 191 -32.09 22.68 -11.56
C GLN A 191 -31.82 22.03 -12.92
N LEU A 192 -32.34 22.59 -14.01
CA LEU A 192 -32.05 22.16 -15.39
C LEU A 192 -30.56 22.27 -15.71
N ALA A 193 -29.95 23.41 -15.39
CA ALA A 193 -28.51 23.60 -15.59
C ALA A 193 -27.66 22.65 -14.72
N SER A 194 -28.09 22.39 -13.48
CA SER A 194 -27.46 21.40 -12.61
C SER A 194 -27.55 19.99 -13.18
N ALA A 195 -28.72 19.57 -13.66
CA ALA A 195 -28.91 18.25 -14.28
C ALA A 195 -28.09 18.09 -15.56
N ALA A 196 -28.02 19.14 -16.39
CA ALA A 196 -27.20 19.16 -17.59
C ALA A 196 -25.69 19.03 -17.25
N MET A 197 -25.20 19.78 -16.26
CA MET A 197 -23.80 19.69 -15.85
C MET A 197 -23.46 18.35 -15.19
N GLU A 198 -24.39 17.78 -14.39
CA GLU A 198 -24.24 16.43 -13.83
C GLU A 198 -24.09 15.41 -14.95
N LYS A 199 -24.95 15.47 -15.98
CA LYS A 199 -24.85 14.61 -17.16
C LYS A 199 -23.50 14.77 -17.87
N THR A 200 -23.04 15.99 -18.12
CA THR A 200 -21.73 16.23 -18.75
C THR A 200 -20.57 15.68 -17.91
N ALA A 201 -20.64 15.80 -16.59
CA ALA A 201 -19.63 15.24 -15.70
C ALA A 201 -19.61 13.70 -15.74
N LEU A 202 -20.80 13.07 -15.77
CA LEU A 202 -20.96 11.62 -15.90
C LEU A 202 -20.50 11.09 -17.28
N ASP A 203 -20.73 11.86 -18.34
CA ASP A 203 -20.24 11.53 -19.68
C ASP A 203 -18.70 11.57 -19.72
N GLU A 204 -18.06 12.60 -19.13
CA GLU A 204 -16.59 12.65 -18.99
C GLU A 204 -16.05 11.56 -18.06
N GLU A 205 -16.78 11.21 -16.98
CA GLU A 205 -16.42 10.06 -16.14
C GLU A 205 -16.33 8.79 -17.00
N LEU A 206 -17.39 8.48 -17.76
CA LEU A 206 -17.45 7.30 -18.62
C LEU A 206 -16.33 7.30 -19.69
N LEU A 207 -16.08 8.45 -20.32
CA LEU A 207 -14.99 8.61 -21.29
C LEU A 207 -13.61 8.42 -20.66
N SER A 208 -13.42 8.77 -19.38
CA SER A 208 -12.14 8.62 -18.68
C SER A 208 -11.83 7.18 -18.24
N GLN A 209 -12.86 6.32 -18.10
CA GLN A 209 -12.71 5.00 -17.47
C GLN A 209 -11.70 4.08 -18.15
N PRO A 210 -11.68 3.91 -19.49
CA PRO A 210 -10.72 2.99 -20.12
C PRO A 210 -9.26 3.36 -19.80
N MET A 211 -8.92 4.65 -19.91
CA MET A 211 -7.57 5.14 -19.63
C MET A 211 -7.21 4.99 -18.16
N ARG A 212 -8.15 5.25 -17.24
CA ARG A 212 -7.93 5.03 -15.80
C ARG A 212 -7.74 3.55 -15.47
N LEU A 213 -8.47 2.65 -16.13
CA LEU A 213 -8.30 1.20 -15.97
C LEU A 213 -6.93 0.75 -16.49
N ASP A 214 -6.48 1.29 -17.62
CA ASP A 214 -5.16 0.97 -18.17
C ASP A 214 -4.03 1.47 -17.26
N LEU A 215 -4.20 2.65 -16.66
CA LEU A 215 -3.27 3.15 -15.63
C LEU A 215 -3.20 2.22 -14.43
N LEU A 216 -4.35 1.80 -13.88
CA LEU A 216 -4.37 0.88 -12.73
C LEU A 216 -3.70 -0.47 -13.08
N LYS A 217 -3.91 -0.98 -14.30
CA LYS A 217 -3.23 -2.20 -14.76
C LYS A 217 -1.72 -2.00 -14.89
N ALA A 218 -1.28 -0.86 -15.42
CA ALA A 218 0.15 -0.55 -15.51
C ALA A 218 0.78 -0.42 -14.11
N GLN A 219 0.12 0.26 -13.17
CA GLN A 219 0.54 0.36 -11.77
C GLN A 219 0.57 -1.00 -11.08
N LEU A 220 -0.41 -1.88 -11.35
CA LEU A 220 -0.42 -3.25 -10.86
C LEU A 220 0.81 -4.03 -11.36
N ASP A 221 1.13 -3.91 -12.65
CA ASP A 221 2.28 -4.59 -13.24
C ASP A 221 3.62 -4.04 -12.72
N GLN A 222 3.70 -2.72 -12.50
CA GLN A 222 4.87 -2.07 -11.88
C GLN A 222 5.07 -2.57 -10.45
N THR A 223 4.02 -2.48 -9.62
CA THR A 223 4.09 -2.89 -8.22
C THR A 223 4.42 -4.38 -8.10
N ARG A 224 3.91 -5.23 -9.02
CA ARG A 224 4.28 -6.66 -9.08
C ARG A 224 5.75 -6.86 -9.44
N TYR A 225 6.27 -6.12 -10.41
CA TYR A 225 7.67 -6.19 -10.79
C TYR A 225 8.57 -5.76 -9.63
N ASP A 226 8.28 -4.63 -8.99
CA ASP A 226 9.05 -4.10 -7.87
C ASP A 226 9.01 -5.03 -6.65
N THR A 227 7.86 -5.68 -6.42
CA THR A 227 7.70 -6.72 -5.40
C THR A 227 8.61 -7.92 -5.70
N ALA A 228 8.68 -8.35 -6.96
CA ALA A 228 9.54 -9.48 -7.36
C ALA A 228 11.04 -9.14 -7.20
N VAL A 229 11.44 -7.93 -7.61
CA VAL A 229 12.81 -7.44 -7.43
C VAL A 229 13.18 -7.38 -5.94
N LEU A 230 12.31 -6.82 -5.11
CA LEU A 230 12.53 -6.72 -3.66
C LEU A 230 12.62 -8.10 -3.00
N LYS A 231 11.73 -9.04 -3.35
CA LYS A 231 11.80 -10.44 -2.87
C LYS A 231 13.15 -11.07 -3.20
N LYS A 232 13.68 -10.86 -4.42
CA LYS A 232 14.97 -11.40 -4.83
C LYS A 232 16.14 -10.77 -4.06
N ARG A 233 16.06 -9.47 -3.79
CA ARG A 233 17.06 -8.76 -2.98
C ARG A 233 17.10 -9.30 -1.56
N ILE A 234 15.95 -9.43 -0.89
CA ILE A 234 15.84 -10.04 0.45
C ILE A 234 16.46 -11.44 0.46
N GLN A 235 16.19 -12.27 -0.55
CA GLN A 235 16.81 -13.61 -0.64
C GLN A 235 18.34 -13.56 -0.74
N THR A 236 18.88 -12.57 -1.46
CA THR A 236 20.32 -12.39 -1.61
C THR A 236 20.96 -11.94 -0.29
N GLU A 237 20.31 -11.00 0.40
CA GLU A 237 20.71 -10.52 1.72
C GLU A 237 20.66 -11.62 2.78
N GLU A 238 19.58 -12.39 2.84
CA GLU A 238 19.41 -13.52 3.77
C GLU A 238 20.48 -14.59 3.54
N LYS A 239 20.77 -14.92 2.28
CA LYS A 239 21.84 -15.86 1.94
C LYS A 239 23.20 -15.36 2.43
N ARG A 240 23.53 -14.10 2.17
CA ARG A 240 24.79 -13.50 2.60
C ARG A 240 24.92 -13.44 4.12
N ALA A 241 23.84 -13.08 4.81
CA ALA A 241 23.77 -13.09 6.27
C ALA A 241 24.00 -14.51 6.83
N GLY A 242 23.39 -15.52 6.21
CA GLY A 242 23.61 -16.93 6.53
C GLY A 242 25.07 -17.37 6.38
N GLU A 243 25.72 -17.01 5.27
CA GLU A 243 27.15 -17.28 5.05
C GLU A 243 28.04 -16.64 6.12
N LEU A 244 27.78 -15.38 6.48
CA LEU A 244 28.53 -14.68 7.52
C LEU A 244 28.32 -15.30 8.92
N ARG A 245 27.10 -15.71 9.25
CA ARG A 245 26.79 -16.42 10.50
C ARG A 245 27.55 -17.74 10.57
N GLN A 246 27.54 -18.53 9.49
CA GLN A 246 28.27 -19.79 9.41
C GLN A 246 29.78 -19.60 9.57
N GLY A 247 30.35 -18.60 8.89
CA GLY A 247 31.78 -18.28 9.02
C GLY A 247 32.17 -17.91 10.44
N LYS A 248 31.38 -17.07 11.11
CA LYS A 248 31.59 -16.70 12.51
C LYS A 248 31.45 -17.90 13.46
N ALA A 249 30.45 -18.76 13.24
CA ALA A 249 30.23 -19.96 14.03
C ALA A 249 31.42 -20.94 13.95
N VAL A 250 31.96 -21.17 12.75
CA VAL A 250 33.14 -22.02 12.54
C VAL A 250 34.37 -21.42 13.24
N GLN A 251 34.60 -20.12 13.11
CA GLN A 251 35.71 -19.44 13.79
C GLN A 251 35.60 -19.50 15.31
N ALA A 252 34.41 -19.24 15.85
CA ALA A 252 34.16 -19.30 17.29
C ALA A 252 34.39 -20.71 17.84
N ARG A 253 33.89 -21.74 17.15
CA ARG A 253 34.10 -23.14 17.52
C ARG A 253 35.58 -23.51 17.53
N ALA A 254 36.32 -23.18 16.47
CA ALA A 254 37.76 -23.46 16.40
C ALA A 254 38.55 -22.73 17.51
N LYS A 255 38.13 -21.51 17.87
CA LYS A 255 38.72 -20.77 19.00
C LYS A 255 38.42 -21.45 20.33
N ALA A 256 37.18 -21.87 20.56
CA ALA A 256 36.78 -22.58 21.78
C ALA A 256 37.52 -23.92 21.94
N GLU A 257 37.65 -24.72 20.87
CA GLU A 257 38.40 -25.99 20.88
C GLU A 257 39.88 -25.78 21.24
N ARG A 258 40.52 -24.72 20.72
CA ARG A 258 41.91 -24.37 21.09
C ARG A 258 42.03 -23.95 22.55
N VAL A 259 41.08 -23.14 23.03
CA VAL A 259 41.07 -22.67 24.43
C VAL A 259 40.92 -23.87 25.37
N LEU A 260 40.01 -24.80 25.10
CA LEU A 260 39.85 -26.01 25.90
C LEU A 260 41.15 -26.81 26.00
N ALA A 261 41.80 -27.07 24.86
CA ALA A 261 43.08 -27.79 24.82
C ALA A 261 44.20 -27.06 25.59
N GLN A 262 44.23 -25.72 25.57
CA GLN A 262 45.21 -24.94 26.32
C GLN A 262 44.94 -24.92 27.82
N THR A 263 43.69 -25.16 28.24
CA THR A 263 43.31 -25.21 29.65
C THR A 263 43.44 -26.58 30.30
N GLU A 264 43.68 -27.64 29.52
CA GLU A 264 43.96 -28.97 30.05
C GLU A 264 45.14 -28.95 31.03
N GLY A 265 44.92 -29.46 32.24
CA GLY A 265 45.95 -29.49 33.29
C GLY A 265 46.16 -28.17 34.04
N LYS A 266 45.44 -27.09 33.69
CA LYS A 266 45.37 -25.86 34.50
C LYS A 266 44.47 -26.05 35.74
N HIS A 267 44.34 -25.02 36.57
CA HIS A 267 43.48 -25.06 37.76
C HIS A 267 42.00 -25.30 37.39
N GLU A 268 41.24 -25.97 38.26
CA GLU A 268 39.85 -26.38 38.03
C GLU A 268 38.94 -25.22 37.60
N LEU A 269 39.04 -24.06 38.27
CA LEU A 269 38.26 -22.87 37.91
C LEU A 269 38.52 -22.33 36.50
N VAL A 270 39.76 -22.45 36.01
CA VAL A 270 40.13 -22.04 34.63
C VAL A 270 39.49 -23.00 33.63
N GLN A 271 39.55 -24.30 33.91
CA GLN A 271 38.88 -25.32 33.09
C GLN A 271 37.36 -25.12 33.07
N GLN A 272 36.72 -24.92 34.22
CA GLN A 272 35.28 -24.68 34.31
C GLN A 272 34.84 -23.42 33.54
N LEU A 273 35.63 -22.34 33.56
CA LEU A 273 35.31 -21.14 32.79
C LEU A 273 35.50 -21.36 31.28
N ALA A 274 36.53 -22.11 30.87
CA ALA A 274 36.73 -22.50 29.48
C ALA A 274 35.59 -23.40 28.97
N ASP A 275 35.12 -24.36 29.78
CA ASP A 275 33.95 -25.20 29.48
C ASP A 275 32.69 -24.36 29.27
N ARG A 276 32.41 -23.40 30.15
CA ARG A 276 31.27 -22.48 30.00
C ARG A 276 31.37 -21.59 28.76
N ASN A 277 32.57 -21.21 28.33
CA ASN A 277 32.79 -20.47 27.09
C ASN A 277 32.56 -21.37 25.86
N ALA A 278 32.98 -22.62 25.93
CA ALA A 278 32.72 -23.62 24.89
C ALA A 278 31.23 -23.96 24.78
N GLU A 279 30.51 -24.08 25.90
CA GLU A 279 29.06 -24.26 25.93
C GLU A 279 28.32 -23.08 25.30
N LEU A 280 28.72 -21.84 25.62
CA LEU A 280 28.16 -20.65 25.00
C LEU A 280 28.38 -20.66 23.48
N THR A 281 29.59 -21.02 23.04
CA THR A 281 29.92 -21.16 21.62
C THR A 281 29.06 -22.24 20.95
N ALA A 282 28.89 -23.40 21.58
CA ALA A 282 28.03 -24.47 21.06
C ALA A 282 26.56 -24.02 20.96
N SER A 283 26.09 -23.22 21.92
CA SER A 283 24.74 -22.64 21.87
C SER A 283 24.58 -21.66 20.69
N PHE A 284 25.61 -20.85 20.39
CA PHE A 284 25.62 -19.96 19.24
C PHE A 284 25.55 -20.72 17.91
N VAL A 285 26.29 -21.83 17.78
CA VAL A 285 26.21 -22.69 16.59
C VAL A 285 24.80 -23.27 16.43
N LYS A 286 24.22 -23.83 17.49
CA LYS A 286 22.85 -24.38 17.47
C LYS A 286 21.82 -23.33 17.07
N LEU A 287 21.96 -22.10 17.55
CA LEU A 287 21.06 -21.00 17.20
C LEU A 287 21.21 -20.59 15.72
N GLY A 288 22.44 -20.59 15.20
CA GLY A 288 22.70 -20.40 13.77
C GLY A 288 22.01 -21.44 12.89
N ASP A 289 22.09 -22.71 13.27
CA ASP A 289 21.41 -23.81 12.57
C ASP A 289 19.88 -23.67 12.66
N ALA A 290 19.34 -23.33 13.83
CA ALA A 290 17.91 -23.09 14.01
C ALA A 290 17.38 -21.94 13.14
N ILE A 291 18.14 -20.83 13.04
CA ILE A 291 17.80 -19.70 12.15
C ILE A 291 17.75 -20.15 10.69
N LYS A 292 18.72 -20.97 10.27
CA LYS A 292 18.77 -21.51 8.91
C LYS A 292 17.54 -22.38 8.62
N ASP A 293 17.20 -23.31 9.52
CA ASP A 293 16.02 -24.17 9.39
C ASP A 293 14.72 -23.35 9.31
N ILE A 294 14.61 -22.29 10.12
CA ILE A 294 13.44 -21.39 10.09
C ILE A 294 13.35 -20.68 8.74
N HIS A 295 14.45 -20.16 8.20
CA HIS A 295 14.47 -19.52 6.88
C HIS A 295 14.11 -20.50 5.76
N GLU A 296 14.58 -21.75 5.80
CA GLU A 296 14.20 -22.77 4.82
C GLU A 296 12.69 -23.07 4.87
N ARG A 297 12.11 -23.15 6.07
CA ARG A 297 10.66 -23.32 6.26
C ARG A 297 9.86 -22.09 5.79
N GLU A 298 10.32 -20.88 6.11
CA GLU A 298 9.71 -19.62 5.65
C GLU A 298 9.68 -19.57 4.12
N SER A 299 10.82 -19.86 3.48
CA SER A 299 10.95 -19.89 2.03
C SER A 299 10.03 -20.94 1.39
N PHE A 300 9.98 -22.15 1.96
CA PHE A 300 9.07 -23.19 1.49
C PHE A 300 7.59 -22.77 1.59
N ALA A 301 7.19 -22.22 2.73
CA ALA A 301 5.82 -21.74 2.96
C ALA A 301 5.46 -20.60 1.98
N ARG A 302 6.37 -19.64 1.76
CA ARG A 302 6.18 -18.53 0.83
C ARG A 302 6.04 -19.03 -0.61
N ASN A 303 6.91 -19.94 -1.06
CA ASN A 303 6.83 -20.50 -2.40
C ASN A 303 5.52 -21.29 -2.62
N ARG A 304 5.06 -22.02 -1.60
CA ARG A 304 3.78 -22.74 -1.67
C ARG A 304 2.59 -21.77 -1.75
N ALA A 305 2.64 -20.65 -1.04
CA ALA A 305 1.63 -19.60 -1.10
C ALA A 305 1.60 -18.92 -2.48
N ASP A 306 2.76 -18.55 -3.03
CA ASP A 306 2.89 -17.95 -4.36
C ASP A 306 2.36 -18.90 -5.47
N GLN A 307 2.64 -20.21 -5.34
CA GLN A 307 2.10 -21.23 -6.24
C GLN A 307 0.56 -21.33 -6.14
N LEU A 308 0.02 -21.35 -4.92
CA LEU A 308 -1.42 -21.40 -4.69
C LEU A 308 -2.14 -20.17 -5.28
N GLU A 309 -1.57 -18.98 -5.12
CA GLU A 309 -2.13 -17.75 -5.72
C GLU A 309 -2.16 -17.85 -7.26
N THR A 310 -1.10 -18.41 -7.86
CA THR A 310 -1.02 -18.60 -9.31
C THR A 310 -2.06 -19.60 -9.82
N ASP A 311 -2.22 -20.71 -9.11
CA ASP A 311 -3.18 -21.75 -9.43
C ASP A 311 -4.62 -21.23 -9.29
N LEU A 312 -4.91 -20.49 -8.21
CA LEU A 312 -6.21 -19.85 -7.99
C LEU A 312 -6.57 -18.89 -9.12
N LYS A 313 -5.66 -17.97 -9.49
CA LYS A 313 -5.88 -17.05 -10.62
C LYS A 313 -6.12 -17.79 -11.94
N SER A 314 -5.46 -18.93 -12.14
CA SER A 314 -5.67 -19.77 -13.31
C SER A 314 -7.07 -20.38 -13.32
N ILE A 315 -7.54 -20.86 -12.17
CA ILE A 315 -8.89 -21.41 -12.00
C ILE A 315 -9.95 -20.33 -12.18
N GLU A 316 -9.77 -19.14 -11.59
CA GLU A 316 -10.68 -17.98 -11.76
C GLU A 316 -10.83 -17.58 -13.23
N ARG A 317 -9.73 -17.51 -13.97
CA ARG A 317 -9.78 -17.25 -15.42
C ARG A 317 -10.55 -18.34 -16.18
N LYS A 318 -10.32 -19.61 -15.86
CA LYS A 318 -11.04 -20.73 -16.50
C LYS A 318 -12.54 -20.68 -16.16
N LEU A 319 -12.88 -20.36 -14.91
CA LEU A 319 -14.25 -20.19 -14.45
C LEU A 319 -14.95 -19.04 -15.18
N HIS A 320 -14.28 -17.91 -15.38
CA HIS A 320 -14.82 -16.77 -16.11
C HIS A 320 -15.10 -17.09 -17.59
N ILE A 321 -14.26 -17.92 -18.24
CA ILE A 321 -14.40 -18.25 -19.66
C ILE A 321 -15.44 -19.36 -19.90
N VAL A 322 -15.39 -20.43 -19.10
CA VAL A 322 -16.12 -21.69 -19.37
C VAL A 322 -17.33 -21.88 -18.43
N GLY A 323 -17.41 -21.10 -17.34
CA GLY A 323 -18.40 -21.29 -16.28
C GLY A 323 -18.04 -22.44 -15.33
N MET A 324 -18.88 -22.66 -14.31
CA MET A 324 -18.66 -23.72 -13.32
C MET A 324 -18.90 -25.09 -13.94
N THR A 325 -17.87 -25.92 -14.04
CA THR A 325 -17.95 -27.29 -14.57
C THR A 325 -17.59 -28.31 -13.49
N ALA A 326 -18.02 -29.57 -13.67
CA ALA A 326 -17.68 -30.66 -12.75
C ALA A 326 -16.16 -30.83 -12.56
N VAL A 327 -15.37 -30.62 -13.63
CA VAL A 327 -13.90 -30.69 -13.59
C VAL A 327 -13.31 -29.56 -12.75
N VAL A 328 -13.84 -28.33 -12.86
CA VAL A 328 -13.42 -27.20 -12.01
C VAL A 328 -13.76 -27.47 -10.55
N GLY A 329 -14.94 -28.06 -10.28
CA GLY A 329 -15.33 -28.46 -8.92
C GLY A 329 -14.42 -29.51 -8.30
N GLU A 330 -13.98 -30.50 -9.07
CA GLU A 330 -13.02 -31.53 -8.61
C GLU A 330 -11.65 -30.92 -8.30
N ILE A 331 -11.14 -30.05 -9.19
CA ILE A 331 -9.88 -29.33 -8.97
C ILE A 331 -9.95 -28.48 -7.69
N LEU A 332 -11.05 -27.75 -7.47
CA LEU A 332 -11.21 -26.95 -6.25
C LEU A 332 -11.24 -27.79 -4.98
N ARG A 333 -11.87 -28.97 -5.00
CA ARG A 333 -11.86 -29.90 -3.87
C ARG A 333 -10.47 -30.49 -3.61
N GLU A 334 -9.75 -30.85 -4.66
CA GLU A 334 -8.37 -31.32 -4.55
C GLU A 334 -7.46 -30.23 -3.97
N GLN A 335 -7.57 -28.99 -4.46
CA GLN A 335 -6.83 -27.85 -3.92
C GLN A 335 -7.20 -27.57 -2.45
N GLN A 336 -8.49 -27.62 -2.10
CA GLN A 336 -8.95 -27.48 -0.71
C GLN A 336 -8.37 -28.57 0.21
N ALA A 337 -8.31 -29.81 -0.25
CA ALA A 337 -7.74 -30.92 0.50
C ALA A 337 -6.21 -30.80 0.69
N GLN A 338 -5.52 -30.08 -0.20
CA GLN A 338 -4.09 -29.80 -0.12
C GLN A 338 -3.74 -28.58 0.75
N LEU A 339 -4.73 -27.80 1.20
CA LEU A 339 -4.50 -26.67 2.09
C LEU A 339 -4.12 -27.16 3.50
N PRO A 340 -3.14 -26.52 4.16
CA PRO A 340 -2.81 -26.83 5.56
C PRO A 340 -4.04 -26.70 6.46
N GLY A 341 -4.24 -27.66 7.36
CA GLY A 341 -5.35 -27.62 8.31
C GLY A 341 -5.19 -26.44 9.26
N HIS A 342 -6.25 -25.64 9.47
CA HIS A 342 -6.21 -24.46 10.34
C HIS A 342 -5.65 -24.74 11.75
N ARG A 343 -5.97 -25.92 12.33
CA ARG A 343 -5.46 -26.36 13.63
C ARG A 343 -3.95 -26.61 13.63
N GLU A 344 -3.41 -27.15 12.54
CA GLU A 344 -1.97 -27.42 12.41
C GLU A 344 -1.21 -26.10 12.29
N SER A 345 -1.72 -25.15 11.50
CA SER A 345 -1.15 -23.80 11.43
C SER A 345 -1.18 -23.08 12.77
N GLN A 346 -2.30 -23.13 13.51
CA GLN A 346 -2.39 -22.55 14.86
C GLN A 346 -1.37 -23.18 15.82
N LYS A 347 -1.22 -24.50 15.79
CA LYS A 347 -0.24 -25.20 16.62
C LYS A 347 1.19 -24.78 16.29
N ALA A 348 1.52 -24.63 15.00
CA ALA A 348 2.83 -24.15 14.56
C ALA A 348 3.08 -22.70 15.02
N ILE A 349 2.08 -21.81 14.93
CA ILE A 349 2.17 -20.43 15.42
C ILE A 349 2.42 -20.40 16.94
N SER A 350 1.71 -21.23 17.70
CA SER A 350 1.92 -21.33 19.15
C SER A 350 3.34 -21.79 19.49
N ALA A 351 3.87 -22.78 18.78
CA ALA A 351 5.25 -23.25 18.99
C ALA A 351 6.28 -22.14 18.71
N ILE A 352 6.08 -21.35 17.64
CA ILE A 352 6.94 -20.21 17.34
C ILE A 352 6.87 -19.16 18.47
N ALA A 353 5.70 -18.89 19.04
CA ALA A 353 5.55 -17.96 20.15
C ALA A 353 6.30 -18.42 21.41
N ASP A 354 6.30 -19.72 21.70
CA ASP A 354 7.05 -20.32 22.81
C ASP A 354 8.57 -20.22 22.56
N ASP A 355 9.03 -20.47 21.33
CA ASP A 355 10.43 -20.33 20.93
C ASP A 355 10.91 -18.87 21.05
N ILE A 356 10.08 -17.90 20.62
CA ILE A 356 10.37 -16.46 20.78
C ILE A 356 10.52 -16.11 22.26
N THR A 357 9.62 -16.60 23.11
CA THR A 357 9.64 -16.32 24.55
C THR A 357 10.92 -16.87 25.18
N THR A 358 11.28 -18.11 24.85
CA THR A 358 12.50 -18.77 25.33
C THR A 358 13.76 -18.04 24.86
N SER A 359 13.83 -17.66 23.58
CA SER A 359 14.94 -16.89 23.02
C SER A 359 15.07 -15.51 23.66
N SER A 360 13.94 -14.84 23.91
CA SER A 360 13.89 -13.53 24.57
C SER A 360 14.40 -13.59 26.02
N MET A 361 14.00 -14.62 26.79
CA MET A 361 14.54 -14.85 28.13
C MET A 361 16.05 -15.06 28.09
N ARG A 362 16.54 -15.89 27.16
CA ARG A 362 17.97 -16.15 27.00
C ARG A 362 18.75 -14.89 26.62
N GLN A 363 18.18 -14.02 25.79
CA GLN A 363 18.78 -12.74 25.45
C GLN A 363 18.96 -11.86 26.69
N VAL A 364 17.94 -11.78 27.56
CA VAL A 364 18.02 -11.01 28.81
C VAL A 364 19.14 -11.55 29.72
N GLU A 365 19.24 -12.88 29.87
CA GLU A 365 20.32 -13.51 30.64
C GLU A 365 21.71 -13.14 30.10
N LEU A 366 21.90 -13.19 28.78
CA LEU A 366 23.16 -12.84 28.13
C LEU A 366 23.49 -11.35 28.26
N GLU A 367 22.47 -10.48 28.21
CA GLU A 367 22.66 -9.04 28.45
C GLU A 367 23.08 -8.75 29.90
N ASP A 368 22.48 -9.43 30.87
CA ASP A 368 22.84 -9.29 32.28
C ASP A 368 24.24 -9.85 32.55
N GLU A 369 24.61 -10.97 31.95
CA GLU A 369 25.97 -11.49 31.99
C GLU A 369 26.97 -10.49 31.38
N ARG A 370 26.65 -9.91 30.21
CA ARG A 370 27.50 -8.90 29.57
C ARG A 370 27.66 -7.65 30.44
N ARG A 371 26.64 -7.27 31.21
CA ARG A 371 26.72 -6.16 32.19
C ARG A 371 27.66 -6.52 33.35
N GLN A 372 27.63 -7.75 33.84
CA GLN A 372 28.55 -8.22 34.88
C GLN A 372 30.01 -8.24 34.38
N LEU A 373 30.22 -8.70 33.16
CA LEU A 373 31.54 -8.75 32.50
C LEU A 373 32.16 -7.37 32.25
N ARG A 374 31.41 -6.26 32.33
CA ARG A 374 31.99 -4.90 32.25
C ARG A 374 32.93 -4.57 33.40
N ASN A 375 32.75 -5.20 34.58
CA ASN A 375 33.65 -5.06 35.71
C ASN A 375 34.35 -6.39 36.00
N GLU A 376 35.31 -6.70 35.13
CA GLU A 376 36.06 -7.96 35.10
C GLU A 376 36.74 -8.26 36.44
N SER A 377 37.34 -7.25 37.06
CA SER A 377 38.04 -7.39 38.35
C SER A 377 37.09 -7.84 39.45
N LYS A 378 35.87 -7.29 39.47
CA LYS A 378 34.83 -7.70 40.43
C LYS A 378 34.33 -9.12 40.15
N TYR A 379 34.21 -9.49 38.88
CA TYR A 379 33.78 -10.83 38.49
C TYR A 379 34.84 -11.90 38.84
N ILE A 380 36.12 -11.65 38.56
CA ILE A 380 37.23 -12.51 38.98
C ILE A 380 37.27 -12.62 40.50
N ALA A 381 37.15 -11.52 41.23
CA ALA A 381 37.13 -11.53 42.71
C ALA A 381 35.98 -12.37 43.29
N GLN A 382 34.84 -12.44 42.62
CA GLN A 382 33.73 -13.33 42.99
C GLN A 382 34.03 -14.79 42.66
N LEU A 383 34.63 -15.07 41.50
CA LEU A 383 35.01 -16.43 41.08
C LEU A 383 36.06 -17.06 42.00
N VAL A 384 37.02 -16.27 42.47
CA VAL A 384 38.13 -16.77 43.31
C VAL A 384 37.86 -16.69 44.81
N GLN A 385 36.65 -16.32 45.20
CA GLN A 385 36.27 -16.17 46.61
C GLN A 385 36.42 -17.52 47.35
N GLY A 386 37.27 -17.54 48.38
CA GLY A 386 37.55 -18.75 49.17
C GLY A 386 38.84 -19.48 48.80
N LEU A 387 39.58 -19.01 47.79
CA LEU A 387 40.94 -19.48 47.48
C LEU A 387 42.01 -18.69 48.24
N ASP A 388 43.18 -19.31 48.41
CA ASP A 388 44.36 -18.67 48.99
C ASP A 388 45.07 -17.73 48.00
N ALA A 389 45.71 -16.68 48.51
CA ALA A 389 46.37 -15.66 47.70
C ALA A 389 47.40 -16.16 46.66
N PRO A 390 48.23 -17.21 46.96
CA PRO A 390 49.12 -17.81 45.96
C PRO A 390 48.37 -18.43 44.77
N THR A 391 47.30 -19.17 45.03
CA THR A 391 46.47 -19.80 44.00
C THR A 391 45.77 -18.74 43.15
N VAL A 392 45.24 -17.68 43.77
CA VAL A 392 44.63 -16.55 43.06
C VAL A 392 45.62 -15.90 42.10
N ALA A 393 46.85 -15.63 42.55
CA ALA A 393 47.88 -15.02 41.70
C ALA A 393 48.28 -15.92 40.52
N LEU A 394 48.22 -17.25 40.67
CA LEU A 394 48.55 -18.20 39.61
C LEU A 394 47.52 -18.24 38.47
N ILE A 395 46.24 -18.02 38.79
CA ILE A 395 45.12 -18.23 37.84
C ILE A 395 44.49 -16.95 37.31
N SER A 396 44.79 -15.79 37.88
CA SER A 396 44.10 -14.53 37.57
C SER A 396 44.26 -14.11 36.10
N ASP A 397 45.46 -14.27 35.53
CA ASP A 397 45.74 -13.92 34.14
C ASP A 397 44.99 -14.84 33.17
N ASP A 398 44.96 -16.14 33.46
CA ASP A 398 44.19 -17.12 32.69
C ASP A 398 42.69 -16.84 32.73
N LEU A 399 42.16 -16.46 33.91
CA LEU A 399 40.76 -16.08 34.05
C LEU A 399 40.43 -14.80 33.28
N ALA A 400 41.31 -13.79 33.29
CA ALA A 400 41.13 -12.56 32.52
C ALA A 400 41.09 -12.84 31.01
N GLU A 401 42.01 -13.67 30.50
CA GLU A 401 42.02 -14.06 29.08
C GLU A 401 40.73 -14.79 28.67
N LEU A 402 40.22 -15.69 29.52
CA LEU A 402 38.95 -16.38 29.27
C LEU A 402 37.73 -15.45 29.31
N LEU A 403 37.75 -14.41 30.15
CA LEU A 403 36.67 -13.42 30.22
C LEU A 403 36.68 -12.48 29.03
N ASP A 404 37.85 -12.08 28.53
CA ASP A 404 37.96 -11.28 27.31
C ASP A 404 37.45 -12.06 26.09
N ASN A 405 37.75 -13.36 26.02
CA ASN A 405 37.24 -14.25 24.97
C ASN A 405 35.71 -14.46 25.01
N ARG A 406 35.05 -14.15 26.14
CA ARG A 406 33.61 -14.32 26.34
C ARG A 406 32.80 -13.07 25.96
N ARG A 407 33.44 -11.89 25.95
CA ARG A 407 32.81 -10.63 25.53
C ARG A 407 32.54 -10.61 24.04
#